data_AF-A0A3D3NE33-F1
#
_entry.id   AF-A0A3D3NE33-F1
#
_cell.length_a   1.000
_cell.length_b   1.000
_cell.length_c   1.000
_cell.angle_alpha   90.00
_cell.angle_beta   90.00
_cell.angle_gamma   90.00
#
_symmetry.space_group_name_H-M   'P 1'
#
loop_
_entity.id
_entity.type
_entity.pdbx_description
1 polymer ?
#
loop_
_entity_poly.entity_id
_entity_poly.type
_entity_poly.pdbx_seq_one_letter_code
_entity_poly.pdbx_strand_id
1 'polypeptide(L)' 'VITPANGYMAVKEALAAAGFTAEYGSVTMKAENDTQLAGDEALRMQKLIDVLESLDDVQEVYTSVVIDE' A
#
# COMPACT_ATOMS: atom_id res chain seq x y z
N VAL A 1 -5.07 10.74 5.10
CA VAL A 1 -4.07 11.32 6.02
C VAL A 1 -2.98 10.28 6.23
N ILE A 2 -1.70 10.63 6.10
CA ILE A 2 -0.59 9.70 6.34
C ILE A 2 -0.09 9.91 7.76
N THR A 3 0.10 8.82 8.49
CA THR A 3 0.57 8.84 9.88
C THR A 3 1.69 7.83 10.06
N PRO A 4 2.55 7.99 11.08
CA PRO A 4 3.34 6.88 11.58
C PRO A 4 2.43 5.70 11.96
N ALA A 5 2.91 4.47 11.79
CA ALA A 5 2.13 3.26 12.07
C ALA A 5 1.59 3.21 13.51
N ASN A 6 2.43 3.59 14.48
CA ASN A 6 2.05 3.64 15.90
C ASN A 6 1.04 4.74 16.24
N GLY A 7 0.95 5.79 15.40
CA GLY A 7 0.06 6.93 15.60
C GLY A 7 -1.30 6.77 14.91
N TYR A 8 -1.50 5.71 14.12
CA TYR A 8 -2.70 5.53 13.30
C TYR A 8 -3.99 5.60 14.12
N MET A 9 -4.08 4.85 15.23
CA MET A 9 -5.30 4.83 16.06
C MET A 9 -5.60 6.19 16.69
N ALA A 10 -4.59 6.86 17.25
CA ALA A 10 -4.78 8.16 17.89
C ALA A 10 -5.29 9.22 16.90
N VAL A 11 -4.77 9.21 15.66
CA VAL A 11 -5.23 10.15 14.62
C VAL A 11 -6.62 9.79 14.11
N LYS A 12 -6.93 8.50 13.95
CA LYS A 12 -8.27 8.03 13.56
C LYS A 12 -9.33 8.48 14.57
N GLU A 13 -9.07 8.27 15.86
CA GLU A 13 -9.99 8.67 16.93
C GLU A 13 -10.15 10.19 17.00
N ALA A 14 -9.06 10.95 16.85
CA ALA A 14 -9.11 12.41 16.82
C ALA A 14 -9.93 12.95 15.63
N LEU A 15 -9.78 12.34 14.44
CA LEU A 15 -10.56 12.70 13.25
C LEU A 15 -12.04 12.37 13.44
N ALA A 16 -12.36 11.19 13.98
CA ALA A 16 -13.74 10.81 14.27
C ALA A 16 -14.38 11.75 15.31
N ALA A 17 -13.65 12.13 16.37
CA ALA A 17 -14.11 13.08 17.37
C ALA A 17 -14.32 14.49 16.80
N ALA A 18 -13.56 14.87 15.77
CA ALA A 18 -13.72 16.11 15.01
C ALA A 18 -14.83 16.03 13.95
N GLY A 19 -15.55 14.90 13.84
CA GLY A 19 -16.65 14.71 12.90
C GLY A 19 -16.23 14.25 11.50
N PHE A 20 -14.96 13.87 11.31
CA PHE A 20 -14.46 13.33 10.05
C PHE A 20 -14.48 11.80 10.10
N THR A 21 -15.41 11.20 9.36
CA THR A 21 -15.49 9.75 9.20
C THR A 21 -14.49 9.29 8.14
N ALA A 22 -13.51 8.47 8.52
CA ALA A 22 -12.62 7.84 7.56
C ALA A 22 -13.35 6.71 6.84
N GLU A 23 -13.49 6.80 5.52
CA GLU A 23 -14.11 5.77 4.68
C GLU A 23 -13.24 4.51 4.58
N TYR A 24 -11.91 4.70 4.55
CA TYR A 24 -10.93 3.62 4.58
C TYR A 24 -9.73 4.03 5.43
N GLY A 25 -9.15 3.06 6.14
CA GLY A 25 -7.93 3.26 6.90
C GLY A 25 -7.37 1.95 7.44
N SER A 26 -6.12 1.69 7.11
CA SER A 26 -5.33 0.55 7.58
C SER A 26 -3.88 0.97 7.77
N VAL A 27 -3.13 0.20 8.55
CA VAL A 27 -1.68 0.33 8.63
C VAL A 27 -1.11 -0.47 7.46
N THR A 28 -0.34 0.19 6.60
CA THR A 28 0.20 -0.39 5.38
C THR A 28 1.63 0.11 5.15
N MET A 29 2.40 -0.59 4.32
CA MET A 29 3.76 -0.18 3.98
C MET A 29 3.74 0.76 2.78
N LYS A 30 4.36 1.93 2.92
CA LYS A 30 4.54 2.90 1.85
C LYS A 30 6.02 2.98 1.49
N ALA A 31 6.34 2.85 0.20
CA ALA A 31 7.69 3.06 -0.29
C ALA A 31 8.13 4.53 -0.11
N GLU A 32 9.37 4.73 0.34
CA GLU A 32 9.96 6.08 0.44
C GLU A 32 10.48 6.59 -0.90
N ASN A 33 10.95 5.68 -1.75
CA ASN A 33 11.45 5.97 -3.08
C ASN A 33 10.82 5.02 -4.08
N ASP A 34 10.40 5.57 -5.21
CA ASP A 34 9.75 4.82 -6.27
C ASP A 34 10.75 4.48 -7.37
N THR A 35 10.59 3.30 -7.97
CA THR A 35 11.37 2.82 -9.10
C THR A 35 10.44 2.60 -10.28
N GLN A 36 10.65 3.35 -11.36
CA GLN A 36 9.77 3.26 -12.52
C GLN A 36 10.21 2.13 -13.44
N LEU A 37 9.32 1.18 -13.70
CA LEU A 37 9.54 0.08 -14.65
C LEU A 37 8.66 0.27 -15.88
N ALA A 38 9.21 -0.07 -17.05
CA ALA A 38 8.50 0.05 -18.32
C ALA A 38 8.74 -1.19 -19.21
N GLY A 39 7.84 -1.39 -20.18
CA GLY A 39 7.97 -2.45 -21.19
C GLY A 39 8.03 -3.86 -20.59
N ASP A 40 8.97 -4.68 -21.06
CA ASP A 40 9.08 -6.08 -20.66
C ASP A 40 9.39 -6.28 -19.17
N GLU A 41 10.07 -5.33 -18.53
CA GLU A 41 10.42 -5.40 -17.11
C GLU A 41 9.19 -5.17 -16.21
N ALA A 42 8.35 -4.20 -16.59
CA ALA A 42 7.05 -3.98 -15.98
C ALA A 42 6.15 -5.22 -16.07
N LEU A 43 6.06 -5.84 -17.26
CA LEU A 43 5.24 -7.03 -17.47
C LEU A 43 5.72 -8.24 -16.65
N ARG A 44 7.04 -8.40 -16.49
CA ARG A 44 7.61 -9.45 -15.64
C ARG A 44 7.32 -9.19 -14.17
N MET A 45 7.41 -7.94 -13.73
CA MET A 45 7.14 -7.57 -12.35
C MET A 45 5.65 -7.75 -12.01
N GLN A 46 4.73 -7.36 -12.91
CA GLN A 46 3.29 -7.63 -12.77
C GLN A 46 3.02 -9.11 -12.56
N LYS A 47 3.53 -9.99 -13.44
CA LYS A 47 3.36 -11.44 -13.29
C LYS A 47 3.92 -12.00 -11.99
N LEU A 48 5.02 -11.45 -11.50
CA LEU A 48 5.59 -11.86 -10.22
C LEU A 48 4.66 -11.48 -9.06
N ILE A 49 4.11 -10.27 -9.08
CA ILE A 49 3.14 -9.81 -8.08
C ILE A 49 1.90 -10.70 -8.11
N ASP A 50 1.34 -10.98 -9.28
CA ASP A 50 0.16 -11.85 -9.44
C ASP A 50 0.39 -13.24 -8.83
N VAL A 51 1.57 -13.83 -9.05
CA VAL A 51 1.91 -15.15 -8.49
C VAL A 51 2.01 -15.08 -6.97
N LEU A 52 2.60 -14.02 -6.42
CA LEU A 52 2.70 -13.84 -4.97
C LEU A 52 1.31 -13.64 -4.33
N GLU A 53 0.44 -12.85 -4.95
CA GLU A 53 -0.93 -12.62 -4.48
C GLU A 53 -1.82 -13.87 -4.60
N SER A 54 -1.48 -14.79 -5.51
CA SER A 54 -2.23 -16.05 -5.67
C SER A 54 -1.98 -17.07 -4.56
N LEU A 55 -0.99 -16.85 -3.68
CA LEU A 55 -0.65 -17.76 -2.59
C LEU A 55 -1.56 -17.51 -1.39
N ASP A 56 -2.22 -18.56 -0.90
CA ASP A 56 -3.15 -18.49 0.24
C ASP A 56 -2.53 -17.92 1.53
N ASP A 57 -1.20 -18.06 1.69
CA ASP A 57 -0.46 -17.60 2.86
C ASP A 57 0.00 -16.13 2.76
N VAL A 58 -0.11 -15.51 1.59
CA VAL A 58 0.32 -14.12 1.37
C VAL A 58 -0.83 -13.18 1.71
N GLN A 59 -0.62 -12.32 2.71
CA GLN A 59 -1.63 -11.36 3.14
C GLN A 59 -1.60 -10.07 2.33
N GLU A 60 -0.41 -9.50 2.12
CA GLU A 60 -0.22 -8.22 1.44
C GLU A 60 1.14 -8.23 0.73
N VAL A 61 1.19 -7.73 -0.51
CA VAL A 61 2.42 -7.58 -1.29
C VAL A 61 2.76 -6.10 -1.41
N TYR A 62 3.99 -5.74 -1.06
CA TYR A 62 4.47 -4.36 -1.08
C TYR A 62 5.65 -4.22 -2.02
N THR A 63 5.58 -3.25 -2.94
CA THR A 63 6.64 -2.96 -3.89
C THR A 63 6.90 -1.46 -3.94
N SER A 64 8.16 -1.09 -4.19
CA SER A 64 8.55 0.29 -4.54
C SER A 64 8.45 0.56 -6.04
N VAL A 65 7.92 -0.38 -6.81
CA VAL A 65 7.86 -0.27 -8.25
C VAL A 65 6.60 0.49 -8.64
N VAL A 66 6.78 1.51 -9.49
CA VAL A 66 5.68 2.15 -10.19
C VAL A 66 5.62 1.54 -11.58
N ILE A 67 4.49 0.89 -11.86
CA ILE A 67 4.17 0.32 -13.16
C ILE A 67 3.05 1.18 -13.74
N ASP A 68 3.31 1.88 -14.84
CA ASP A 68 2.24 2.56 -15.58
C ASP A 68 1.30 1.49 -16.18
N GLU A 69 0.00 1.76 -16.08
CA GLU A 69 -1.07 0.90 -16.60
C GLU A 69 -1.08 0.84 -18.14
#